data_AF-A0A7Y5E1S5-F1
#
_entry.id   AF-A0A7Y5E1S5-F1
#
_cell.length_a   1.000
_cell.length_b   1.000
_cell.length_c   1.000
_cell.angle_alpha   90.00
_cell.angle_beta   90.00
_cell.angle_gamma   90.00
#
_symmetry.space_group_name_H-M   'P 1'
#
loop_
_entity.id
_entity.type
_entity.pdbx_description
1 polymer ?
#
loop_
_entity_poly.entity_id
_entity_poly.type
_entity_poly.pdbx_seq_one_letter_code
_entity_poly.pdbx_strand_id
1 'polypeptide(L)'
;LFDRMSATLALPDAPSAPDAPDAPDAPDAPPPPEPPIAAPDPGIAVRLLQKYPVGSLLAALAIGASGGAAVTHVAESPRPTTTMASTVVSTIAPIVTTPLPPPLPQASPELPRPAPSTSIAPPPVAAPSTPASARPDATGTRDADLAVERTLIERARSAMVRGNPQDALAATREHAQRFPGGRFAEERDFITIRALSASGDKARARAAADAFRLRHPQSLLLPAVDEVAP
;
A
#
# COMPACT_ATOMS: atom_id res chain seq x y z
N LEU A 1 -79.35 -10.54 -6.36
CA LEU A 1 -79.02 -9.18 -5.86
C LEU A 1 -78.43 -8.43 -7.05
N PHE A 2 -79.17 -7.60 -7.80
CA PHE A 2 -79.66 -6.25 -7.43
C PHE A 2 -78.56 -5.45 -6.71
N ASP A 3 -78.21 -4.22 -7.06
CA ASP A 3 -78.78 -3.28 -8.01
C ASP A 3 -77.76 -2.15 -8.24
N ARG A 4 -78.01 -1.39 -9.30
CA ARG A 4 -77.33 -0.18 -9.76
C ARG A 4 -77.25 0.88 -8.66
N MET A 5 -76.24 1.75 -8.74
CA MET A 5 -76.51 3.19 -8.75
C MET A 5 -75.31 3.98 -9.28
N SER A 6 -75.51 4.49 -10.48
CA SER A 6 -74.74 5.55 -11.11
C SER A 6 -74.87 6.84 -10.31
N ALA A 7 -73.76 7.58 -10.16
CA ALA A 7 -73.82 9.00 -9.86
C ALA A 7 -72.67 9.71 -10.58
N THR A 8 -72.96 10.03 -11.83
CA THR A 8 -72.36 11.11 -12.61
C THR A 8 -72.41 12.41 -11.81
N LEU A 9 -71.26 13.04 -11.60
CA LEU A 9 -71.21 14.49 -11.41
C LEU A 9 -70.12 15.06 -12.32
N ALA A 10 -70.58 15.55 -13.47
CA ALA A 10 -69.83 16.41 -14.36
C ALA A 10 -70.03 17.85 -13.90
N LEU A 11 -68.94 18.60 -13.69
CA LEU A 11 -68.86 20.07 -13.77
C LEU A 11 -67.42 20.55 -13.48
N PRO A 12 -67.00 21.74 -13.95
CA PRO A 12 -66.89 22.20 -15.33
C PRO A 12 -65.43 22.51 -15.71
N ASP A 13 -65.19 22.65 -17.02
CA ASP A 13 -63.99 23.25 -17.60
C ASP A 13 -63.73 24.64 -16.98
N ALA A 14 -62.51 24.85 -16.47
CA ALA A 14 -62.02 26.13 -15.99
C ALA A 14 -60.89 26.64 -16.90
N PRO A 15 -60.86 27.94 -17.21
CA PRO A 15 -60.13 28.50 -18.33
C PRO A 15 -58.60 28.47 -18.15
N SER A 16 -57.90 28.25 -19.27
CA SER A 16 -56.46 28.47 -19.40
C SER A 16 -56.07 29.86 -18.88
N ALA A 17 -55.30 29.89 -17.80
CA ALA A 17 -54.64 31.09 -17.33
C ALA A 17 -53.35 31.34 -18.13
N PRO A 18 -52.98 32.61 -18.37
CA PRO A 18 -51.88 33.00 -19.25
C PRO A 18 -50.50 32.72 -18.64
N ASP A 19 -49.52 32.52 -19.53
CA ASP A 19 -48.08 32.47 -19.21
C ASP A 19 -47.68 33.55 -18.21
N ALA A 20 -47.28 33.13 -17.02
CA ALA A 20 -46.61 33.98 -16.06
C ALA A 20 -45.12 34.09 -16.44
N PRO A 21 -44.52 35.29 -16.37
CA PRO A 21 -43.12 35.51 -16.73
C PRO A 21 -42.16 34.81 -15.75
N ASP A 22 -41.03 34.34 -16.29
CA ASP A 22 -39.89 33.79 -15.55
C ASP A 22 -39.62 34.56 -14.26
N ALA A 23 -39.81 33.89 -13.12
CA ALA A 23 -39.32 34.36 -11.85
C ALA A 23 -37.79 34.25 -11.84
N PRO A 24 -37.06 35.26 -11.33
CA PRO A 24 -35.61 35.18 -11.19
C PRO A 24 -35.24 34.07 -10.19
N ASP A 25 -34.16 33.34 -10.51
CA ASP A 25 -33.52 32.33 -9.65
C ASP A 25 -33.54 32.78 -8.18
N ALA A 26 -34.24 32.01 -7.36
CA ALA A 26 -34.13 32.13 -5.91
C ALA A 26 -32.68 31.85 -5.51
N PRO A 27 -32.09 32.62 -4.58
CA PRO A 27 -30.77 32.29 -4.05
C PRO A 27 -30.83 30.91 -3.40
N ASP A 28 -29.85 30.08 -3.76
CA ASP A 28 -29.58 28.75 -3.21
C ASP A 28 -29.83 28.75 -1.70
N ALA A 29 -30.78 27.93 -1.25
CA ALA A 29 -31.07 27.80 0.16
C ALA A 29 -29.79 27.35 0.89
N PRO A 30 -29.40 27.97 2.01
CA PRO A 30 -28.22 27.52 2.74
C PRO A 30 -28.41 26.04 3.14
N PRO A 31 -27.35 25.22 3.02
CA PRO A 31 -27.44 23.81 3.41
C PRO A 31 -27.92 23.70 4.86
N PRO A 32 -28.68 22.66 5.22
CA PRO A 32 -29.11 22.46 6.59
C PRO A 32 -27.89 22.42 7.52
N PRO A 33 -28.00 22.95 8.75
CA PRO A 33 -26.88 22.95 9.69
C PRO A 33 -26.41 21.50 9.90
N GLU A 34 -25.11 21.28 9.73
CA GLU A 34 -24.47 20.00 10.04
C GLU A 34 -24.83 19.59 11.48
N PRO A 35 -25.11 18.29 11.74
CA PRO A 35 -25.28 17.84 13.11
C PRO A 35 -24.01 18.21 13.91
N PRO A 36 -24.14 18.65 15.16
CA PRO A 36 -22.98 19.00 15.96
C PRO A 36 -22.03 17.80 15.99
N ILE A 37 -20.77 18.04 15.63
CA ILE A 37 -19.67 17.11 15.87
C ILE A 37 -19.76 16.77 17.36
N ALA A 38 -20.22 15.56 17.67
CA ALA A 38 -20.25 15.05 19.02
C ALA A 38 -18.81 15.10 19.53
N ALA A 39 -18.55 16.00 20.48
CA ALA A 39 -17.32 15.99 21.24
C ALA A 39 -17.12 14.59 21.82
N PRO A 40 -15.89 14.06 21.85
CA PRO A 40 -15.64 12.79 22.54
C PRO A 40 -16.08 12.95 24.00
N ASP A 41 -17.06 12.16 24.42
CA ASP A 41 -17.51 12.08 25.80
C ASP A 41 -16.28 11.85 26.71
N PRO A 42 -15.96 12.75 27.65
CA PRO A 42 -14.90 12.50 28.65
C PRO A 42 -15.32 11.47 29.72
N GLY A 43 -16.30 10.61 29.41
CA GLY A 43 -17.05 9.78 30.35
C GLY A 43 -16.94 8.27 30.18
N ILE A 44 -15.97 7.74 29.43
CA ILE A 44 -15.58 6.31 29.51
C ILE A 44 -14.31 6.15 30.35
N ALA A 45 -14.17 7.00 31.36
CA ALA A 45 -13.70 6.57 32.66
C ALA A 45 -14.95 6.41 33.53
N VAL A 46 -15.00 5.34 34.35
CA VAL A 46 -16.10 4.98 35.27
C VAL A 46 -17.15 4.02 34.69
N ARG A 47 -16.74 2.77 34.40
CA ARG A 47 -17.14 1.58 35.19
C ARG A 47 -16.80 0.27 34.49
N LEU A 48 -15.56 -0.18 34.68
CA LEU A 48 -15.26 -1.59 34.90
C LEU A 48 -14.35 -1.66 36.14
N LEU A 49 -15.05 -1.81 37.27
CA LEU A 49 -14.71 -2.62 38.44
C LEU A 49 -13.19 -2.80 38.69
N GLN A 50 -12.58 -2.02 39.58
CA GLN A 50 -12.51 -2.28 41.02
C GLN A 50 -11.65 -3.51 41.38
N LYS A 51 -10.56 -3.22 42.12
CA LYS A 51 -9.34 -4.00 42.45
C LYS A 51 -8.28 -3.86 41.35
N TYR A 52 -7.19 -3.10 41.52
CA TYR A 52 -6.28 -3.07 42.66
C TYR A 52 -5.65 -1.68 42.83
N PRO A 53 -5.49 -1.15 44.06
CA PRO A 53 -4.89 0.16 44.25
C PRO A 53 -3.37 0.11 44.02
N VAL A 54 -2.89 0.99 43.15
CA VAL A 54 -1.54 1.55 43.25
C VAL A 54 -1.51 2.37 44.55
N GLY A 55 -0.75 1.92 45.54
CA GLY A 55 -0.41 2.75 46.71
C GLY A 55 -0.76 2.15 48.08
N SER A 56 -0.06 1.09 48.47
CA SER A 56 0.34 0.88 49.88
C SER A 56 1.84 0.58 49.82
N LEU A 57 2.70 1.59 49.82
CA LEU A 57 3.32 2.18 51.01
C LEU A 57 3.79 1.13 52.03
N LEU A 58 5.11 0.94 52.06
CA LEU A 58 5.99 0.54 53.17
C LEU A 58 5.64 -0.73 53.97
N ALA A 59 6.33 -1.83 53.65
CA ALA A 59 6.82 -2.79 54.63
C ALA A 59 8.09 -3.50 54.13
N ALA A 60 9.22 -3.18 54.78
CA ALA A 60 10.45 -3.96 55.03
C ALA A 60 10.88 -5.04 53.99
N LEU A 61 12.12 -5.14 53.52
CA LEU A 61 13.38 -5.05 54.24
C LEU A 61 14.54 -4.98 53.23
N ALA A 62 15.56 -4.19 53.57
CA ALA A 62 16.82 -4.09 52.87
C ALA A 62 17.58 -5.44 52.84
N ILE A 63 17.83 -5.97 51.64
CA ILE A 63 18.93 -6.90 51.29
C ILE A 63 19.23 -6.62 49.81
N GLY A 64 20.38 -6.20 49.33
CA GLY A 64 21.65 -5.86 49.95
C GLY A 64 22.56 -5.43 48.78
N ALA A 65 23.08 -4.21 48.84
CA ALA A 65 24.19 -3.79 48.01
C ALA A 65 25.48 -4.27 48.67
N SER A 66 26.19 -5.22 48.07
CA SER A 66 27.57 -5.56 48.44
C SER A 66 28.14 -6.64 47.54
N GLY A 67 29.24 -6.35 46.84
CA GLY A 67 30.03 -7.40 46.18
C GLY A 67 31.00 -6.92 45.10
N GLY A 68 31.77 -5.86 45.37
CA GLY A 68 32.92 -5.50 44.54
C GLY A 68 34.14 -6.38 44.83
N ALA A 69 34.90 -6.68 43.76
CA ALA A 69 36.33 -6.94 43.65
C ALA A 69 37.05 -7.83 44.69
N ALA A 70 37.69 -8.91 44.23
CA ALA A 70 39.16 -9.02 44.23
C ALA A 70 39.69 -10.43 43.84
N VAL A 71 40.45 -10.46 42.75
CA VAL A 71 41.79 -11.07 42.58
C VAL A 71 42.04 -12.50 43.12
N THR A 72 42.39 -13.44 42.23
CA THR A 72 43.73 -14.07 42.16
C THR A 72 43.82 -15.16 41.08
N HIS A 73 45.00 -15.21 40.49
CA HIS A 73 45.42 -16.01 39.34
C HIS A 73 45.63 -17.49 39.67
N VAL A 74 45.28 -18.37 38.73
CA VAL A 74 45.94 -19.68 38.49
C VAL A 74 46.01 -19.80 36.96
N ALA A 75 47.10 -19.45 36.28
CA ALA A 75 48.46 -19.99 36.32
C ALA A 75 48.53 -21.47 35.87
N GLU A 76 49.06 -21.63 34.66
CA GLU A 76 49.65 -22.80 34.01
C GLU A 76 48.86 -24.13 33.89
N SER A 77 48.62 -24.56 32.64
CA SER A 77 49.69 -25.28 31.94
C SER A 77 49.47 -25.38 30.41
N PRO A 78 50.57 -25.48 29.62
CA PRO A 78 50.58 -25.25 28.18
C PRO A 78 50.63 -26.55 27.33
N ARG A 79 50.32 -26.37 26.03
CA ARG A 79 50.62 -27.22 24.85
C ARG A 79 49.59 -28.33 24.52
N PRO A 80 49.42 -28.72 23.23
CA PRO A 80 50.29 -28.43 22.08
C PRO A 80 49.61 -27.73 20.89
N THR A 81 50.43 -26.94 20.21
CA THR A 81 50.36 -26.68 18.76
C THR A 81 49.83 -27.87 17.98
N THR A 82 48.66 -27.73 17.37
CA THR A 82 48.36 -28.41 16.11
C THR A 82 48.20 -27.32 15.05
N THR A 83 49.35 -26.96 14.48
CA THR A 83 49.42 -26.37 13.16
C THR A 83 48.86 -27.40 12.19
N MET A 84 47.62 -27.24 11.76
CA MET A 84 47.23 -27.65 10.42
C MET A 84 46.87 -26.39 9.67
N ALA A 85 47.90 -25.82 9.04
CA ALA A 85 47.74 -24.98 7.89
C ALA A 85 47.01 -25.81 6.82
N SER A 86 45.68 -25.72 6.78
CA SER A 86 44.93 -26.10 5.59
C SER A 86 44.84 -24.85 4.73
N THR A 87 45.96 -24.54 4.08
CA THR A 87 45.93 -23.74 2.87
C THR A 87 45.20 -24.59 1.84
N VAL A 88 43.88 -24.41 1.73
CA VAL A 88 43.16 -24.83 0.53
C VAL A 88 43.62 -23.86 -0.56
N VAL A 89 44.78 -24.17 -1.17
CA VAL A 89 45.07 -23.71 -2.52
C VAL A 89 43.96 -24.32 -3.36
N SER A 90 42.92 -23.51 -3.61
CA SER A 90 41.96 -23.81 -4.65
C SER A 90 42.76 -23.82 -5.94
N THR A 91 43.20 -25.00 -6.36
CA THR A 91 43.70 -25.24 -7.70
C THR A 91 42.60 -24.81 -8.66
N ILE A 92 42.71 -23.59 -9.16
CA ILE A 92 41.94 -23.13 -10.29
C ILE A 92 42.40 -24.04 -11.43
N ALA A 93 41.59 -25.04 -11.76
CA ALA A 93 41.81 -25.82 -12.97
C ALA A 93 41.97 -24.82 -14.12
N PRO A 94 43.00 -24.96 -14.97
CA PRO A 94 43.08 -24.10 -16.15
C PRO A 94 41.81 -24.34 -16.94
N ILE A 95 40.99 -23.31 -17.03
CA ILE A 95 39.88 -23.27 -17.96
C ILE A 95 40.56 -23.44 -19.31
N VAL A 96 40.40 -24.60 -19.93
CA VAL A 96 40.73 -24.76 -21.34
C VAL A 96 39.74 -23.85 -22.05
N THR A 97 40.13 -22.60 -22.25
CA THR A 97 39.47 -21.67 -23.14
C THR A 97 39.57 -22.31 -24.52
N THR A 98 38.58 -23.12 -24.85
CA THR A 98 38.34 -23.49 -26.23
C THR A 98 38.12 -22.15 -26.93
N PRO A 99 38.97 -21.75 -27.90
CA PRO A 99 38.74 -20.50 -28.58
C PRO A 99 37.38 -20.60 -29.26
N LEU A 100 36.45 -19.75 -28.80
CA LEU A 100 35.18 -19.56 -29.46
C LEU A 100 35.51 -19.21 -30.92
N PRO A 101 35.02 -19.98 -31.92
CA PRO A 101 35.23 -19.61 -33.31
C PRO A 101 34.74 -18.16 -33.49
N PRO A 102 35.47 -17.33 -34.24
CA PRO A 102 35.04 -15.97 -34.50
C PRO A 102 33.61 -16.03 -35.06
N PRO A 103 32.66 -15.22 -34.55
CA PRO A 103 31.37 -15.11 -35.20
C PRO A 103 31.64 -14.69 -36.64
N LEU A 104 31.19 -15.53 -37.59
CA LEU A 104 31.16 -15.18 -39.01
C LEU A 104 30.55 -13.78 -39.11
N PRO A 105 31.12 -12.85 -39.91
CA PRO A 105 30.50 -11.56 -40.15
C PRO A 105 29.08 -11.80 -40.64
N GLN A 106 28.09 -11.59 -39.76
CA GLN A 106 26.71 -11.50 -40.17
C GLN A 106 26.70 -10.29 -41.10
N ALA A 107 26.51 -10.54 -42.39
CA ALA A 107 26.30 -9.50 -43.37
C ALA A 107 25.22 -8.57 -42.81
N SER A 108 25.62 -7.37 -42.42
CA SER A 108 24.70 -6.29 -42.15
C SER A 108 23.74 -6.23 -43.33
N PRO A 109 22.41 -6.26 -43.13
CA PRO A 109 21.49 -5.95 -44.21
C PRO A 109 21.84 -4.54 -44.67
N GLU A 110 22.37 -4.45 -45.89
CA GLU A 110 22.67 -3.19 -46.54
C GLU A 110 21.38 -2.38 -46.61
N LEU A 111 21.33 -1.30 -45.82
CA LEU A 111 20.25 -0.32 -45.87
C LEU A 111 20.10 0.13 -47.33
N PRO A 112 18.90 0.06 -47.92
CA PRO A 112 18.67 0.57 -49.27
C PRO A 112 19.10 2.04 -49.33
N ARG A 113 20.05 2.32 -50.21
CA ARG A 113 20.49 3.67 -50.55
C ARG A 113 19.25 4.51 -50.93
N PRO A 114 19.04 5.70 -50.35
CA PRO A 114 17.90 6.53 -50.71
C PRO A 114 18.01 6.92 -52.20
N ALA A 115 17.00 6.57 -52.97
CA ALA A 115 16.83 7.05 -54.34
C ALA A 115 16.64 8.59 -54.33
N PRO A 116 17.07 9.30 -55.39
CA PRO A 116 16.94 10.75 -55.45
C PRO A 116 15.47 11.18 -55.30
N SER A 117 15.25 12.10 -54.36
CA SER A 117 13.97 12.73 -54.08
C SER A 117 13.36 13.32 -55.35
N THR A 118 12.33 12.66 -55.88
CA THR A 118 11.40 13.34 -56.77
C THR A 118 10.57 14.28 -55.90
N SER A 119 10.78 15.58 -56.10
CA SER A 119 9.99 16.65 -55.49
C SER A 119 8.53 16.49 -55.90
N ILE A 120 7.70 15.99 -54.99
CA ILE A 120 6.25 16.02 -55.11
C ILE A 120 5.80 17.35 -54.50
N ALA A 121 5.09 18.14 -55.30
CA ALA A 121 4.54 19.43 -54.92
C ALA A 121 3.73 19.34 -53.60
N PRO A 122 3.76 20.38 -52.74
CA PRO A 122 3.03 20.36 -51.48
C PRO A 122 1.51 20.26 -51.74
N PRO A 123 0.78 19.41 -51.00
CA PRO A 123 -0.67 19.46 -51.01
C PRO A 123 -1.16 20.79 -50.39
N PRO A 124 -2.36 21.28 -50.78
CA PRO A 124 -2.88 22.54 -50.26
C PRO A 124 -3.04 22.47 -48.74
N VAL A 125 -2.67 23.57 -48.08
CA VAL A 125 -2.74 23.76 -46.63
C VAL A 125 -4.19 23.56 -46.19
N ALA A 126 -4.48 22.41 -45.58
CA ALA A 126 -5.73 22.23 -44.87
C ALA A 126 -5.74 23.19 -43.68
N ALA A 127 -6.81 23.98 -43.58
CA ALA A 127 -7.08 24.90 -42.47
C ALA A 127 -6.92 24.20 -41.10
N PRO A 128 -6.57 24.94 -40.03
CA PRO A 128 -6.39 24.35 -38.70
C PRO A 128 -7.72 23.73 -38.24
N SER A 129 -7.80 22.41 -38.28
CA SER A 129 -8.84 21.67 -37.57
C SER A 129 -8.68 21.96 -36.09
N THR A 130 -9.63 22.70 -35.54
CA THR A 130 -9.81 22.86 -34.09
C THR A 130 -9.70 21.50 -33.41
N PRO A 131 -8.90 21.36 -32.33
CA PRO A 131 -8.78 20.07 -31.67
C PRO A 131 -10.15 19.68 -31.14
N ALA A 132 -10.72 18.64 -31.73
CA ALA A 132 -11.84 17.93 -31.13
C ALA A 132 -11.41 17.56 -29.71
N SER A 133 -12.19 18.00 -28.73
CA SER A 133 -11.95 17.75 -27.30
C SER A 133 -11.70 16.24 -27.11
N ALA A 134 -10.42 15.88 -27.00
CA ALA A 134 -10.01 14.50 -26.80
C ALA A 134 -10.49 14.11 -25.41
N ARG A 135 -11.47 13.22 -25.35
CA ARG A 135 -11.85 12.54 -24.11
C ARG A 135 -10.56 11.99 -23.49
N PRO A 136 -10.30 12.20 -22.19
CA PRO A 136 -9.09 11.70 -21.55
C PRO A 136 -8.94 10.21 -21.84
N ASP A 137 -7.78 9.81 -22.36
CA ASP A 137 -7.49 8.41 -22.64
C ASP A 137 -7.54 7.63 -21.32
N ALA A 138 -8.55 6.78 -21.16
CA ALA A 138 -8.75 5.95 -19.97
C ALA A 138 -7.53 5.06 -19.67
N THR A 139 -6.68 4.78 -20.67
CA THR A 139 -5.41 4.09 -20.50
C THR A 139 -4.38 4.94 -19.76
N GLY A 140 -4.24 6.22 -20.11
CA GLY A 140 -3.30 7.13 -19.46
C GLY A 140 -3.62 7.37 -17.98
N THR A 141 -4.91 7.44 -17.63
CA THR A 141 -5.34 7.52 -16.22
C THR A 141 -4.97 6.26 -15.44
N ARG A 142 -5.18 5.06 -16.00
CA ARG A 142 -4.81 3.79 -15.33
C ARG A 142 -3.31 3.67 -15.11
N ASP A 143 -2.49 4.09 -16.08
CA ASP A 143 -1.03 4.05 -15.95
C ASP A 143 -0.54 5.04 -14.89
N ALA A 144 -1.14 6.23 -14.82
CA ALA A 144 -0.88 7.19 -13.77
C ALA A 144 -1.27 6.65 -12.37
N ASP A 145 -2.44 6.01 -12.25
CA ASP A 145 -2.88 5.40 -10.99
C ASP A 145 -1.94 4.28 -10.53
N LEU A 146 -1.48 3.42 -11.44
CA LEU A 146 -0.49 2.38 -11.13
C LEU A 146 0.86 2.96 -10.68
N ALA A 147 1.29 4.06 -11.28
CA ALA A 147 2.51 4.74 -10.87
C ALA A 147 2.37 5.30 -9.43
N VAL A 148 1.23 5.94 -9.12
CA VAL A 148 0.93 6.44 -7.77
C VAL A 148 0.82 5.30 -6.76
N GLU A 149 0.13 4.21 -7.11
CA GLU A 149 0.00 3.03 -6.26
C GLU A 149 1.38 2.45 -5.91
N ARG A 150 2.25 2.32 -6.91
CA ARG A 150 3.62 1.84 -6.73
C ARG A 150 4.41 2.72 -5.77
N THR A 151 4.31 4.04 -5.88
CA THR A 151 5.01 4.97 -4.98
C THR A 151 4.66 4.74 -3.51
N LEU A 152 3.40 4.44 -3.19
CA LEU A 152 2.98 4.15 -1.81
C LEU A 152 3.61 2.86 -1.27
N ILE A 153 3.66 1.82 -2.09
CA ILE A 153 4.27 0.53 -1.73
C ILE A 153 5.79 0.68 -1.55
N GLU A 154 6.46 1.40 -2.45
CA GLU A 154 7.90 1.67 -2.32
C GLU A 154 8.23 2.50 -1.08
N ARG A 155 7.37 3.46 -0.72
CA ARG A 155 7.48 4.20 0.55
C ARG A 155 7.38 3.25 1.74
N ALA A 156 6.44 2.32 1.73
CA ALA A 156 6.25 1.34 2.80
C ALA A 156 7.47 0.40 2.93
N ARG A 157 7.99 -0.13 1.81
CA ARG A 157 9.21 -0.94 1.77
C ARG A 157 10.42 -0.19 2.30
N SER A 158 10.60 1.05 1.84
CA SER A 158 11.72 1.89 2.27
C SER A 158 11.66 2.20 3.77
N ALA A 159 10.46 2.39 4.32
CA ALA A 159 10.28 2.55 5.76
C ALA A 159 10.68 1.29 6.54
N MET A 160 10.34 0.09 6.04
CA MET A 160 10.79 -1.17 6.64
C MET A 160 12.32 -1.32 6.61
N VAL A 161 12.97 -0.94 5.51
CA VAL A 161 14.44 -0.97 5.39
C VAL A 161 15.11 -0.02 6.39
N ARG A 162 14.50 1.14 6.65
CA ARG A 162 15.00 2.11 7.64
C ARG A 162 14.72 1.72 9.09
N GLY A 163 13.98 0.63 9.35
CA GLY A 163 13.57 0.25 10.70
C GLY A 163 12.46 1.12 11.28
N ASN A 164 11.65 1.77 10.43
CA ASN A 164 10.52 2.62 10.83
C ASN A 164 9.18 1.91 10.59
N PRO A 165 8.75 0.96 11.44
CA PRO A 165 7.51 0.21 11.20
C PRO A 165 6.27 1.10 11.22
N GLN A 166 6.26 2.19 11.99
CA GLN A 166 5.12 3.12 12.05
C GLN A 166 4.90 3.85 10.71
N ASP A 167 5.98 4.27 10.05
CA ASP A 167 5.92 4.88 8.72
C ASP A 167 5.44 3.89 7.67
N ALA A 168 5.86 2.62 7.78
CA ALA A 168 5.38 1.55 6.90
C ALA A 168 3.87 1.33 7.07
N LEU A 169 3.38 1.26 8.31
CA LEU A 169 1.94 1.13 8.61
C LEU A 169 1.12 2.33 8.13
N ALA A 170 1.68 3.54 8.20
CA ALA A 170 1.02 4.73 7.66
C ALA A 170 0.89 4.65 6.13
N ALA A 171 1.96 4.26 5.43
CA ALA A 171 1.95 4.12 3.98
C ALA A 171 1.03 3.00 3.49
N THR A 172 0.99 1.84 4.17
CA THR A 172 0.07 0.75 3.80
C THR A 172 -1.39 1.12 4.06
N ARG A 173 -1.68 1.90 5.10
CA ARG A 173 -3.03 2.43 5.35
C ARG A 173 -3.48 3.41 4.28
N GLU A 174 -2.59 4.32 3.88
CA GLU A 174 -2.86 5.25 2.77
C GLU A 174 -3.14 4.48 1.47
N HIS A 175 -2.33 3.44 1.18
CA HIS A 175 -2.57 2.56 0.04
C HIS A 175 -3.93 1.86 0.14
N ALA A 176 -4.32 1.31 1.29
CA ALA A 176 -5.62 0.66 1.46
C ALA A 176 -6.81 1.62 1.26
N GLN A 177 -6.67 2.89 1.66
CA GLN A 177 -7.72 3.90 1.48
C GLN A 177 -7.87 4.32 0.02
N ARG A 178 -6.74 4.51 -0.69
CA ARG A 178 -6.74 4.99 -2.07
C ARG A 178 -6.95 3.87 -3.10
N PHE A 179 -6.45 2.68 -2.80
CA PHE A 179 -6.40 1.53 -3.70
C PHE A 179 -6.83 0.24 -2.97
N PRO A 180 -8.08 0.14 -2.48
CA PRO A 180 -8.54 -1.00 -1.69
C PRO A 180 -8.36 -2.36 -2.40
N GLY A 181 -8.62 -2.39 -3.71
CA GLY A 181 -8.38 -3.53 -4.61
C GLY A 181 -7.22 -3.31 -5.59
N GLY A 182 -6.23 -2.51 -5.22
CA GLY A 182 -5.07 -2.19 -6.06
C GLY A 182 -4.22 -3.41 -6.40
N ARG A 183 -3.37 -3.29 -7.43
CA ARG A 183 -2.50 -4.39 -7.90
C ARG A 183 -1.50 -4.87 -6.86
N PHE A 184 -1.20 -4.04 -5.86
CA PHE A 184 -0.25 -4.36 -4.79
C PHE A 184 -0.94 -4.66 -3.45
N ALA A 185 -2.22 -5.03 -3.45
CA ALA A 185 -2.96 -5.33 -2.22
C ALA A 185 -2.32 -6.46 -1.38
N GLU A 186 -1.83 -7.52 -2.03
CA GLU A 186 -1.16 -8.64 -1.33
C GLU A 186 0.16 -8.18 -0.67
N GLU A 187 1.00 -7.47 -1.42
CA GLU A 187 2.25 -6.91 -0.89
C GLU A 187 1.99 -5.93 0.27
N ARG A 188 0.97 -5.06 0.15
CA ARG A 188 0.54 -4.16 1.22
C ARG A 188 0.23 -4.95 2.49
N ASP A 189 -0.52 -6.03 2.37
CA ASP A 189 -0.96 -6.82 3.50
C ASP A 189 0.24 -7.51 4.18
N PHE A 190 1.17 -8.04 3.39
CA PHE A 190 2.43 -8.61 3.92
C PHE A 190 3.28 -7.56 4.65
N ILE A 191 3.48 -6.38 4.05
CA ILE A 191 4.23 -5.29 4.71
C ILE A 191 3.56 -4.88 6.02
N THR A 192 2.22 -4.87 6.07
CA THR A 192 1.47 -4.56 7.29
C THR A 192 1.75 -5.59 8.39
N ILE A 193 1.74 -6.88 8.08
CA ILE A 193 2.07 -7.96 9.03
C ILE A 193 3.51 -7.78 9.55
N ARG A 194 4.46 -7.56 8.64
CA ARG A 194 5.88 -7.37 8.98
C ARG A 194 6.11 -6.14 9.84
N ALA A 195 5.44 -5.03 9.55
CA ALA A 195 5.54 -3.81 10.33
C ALA A 195 4.91 -3.96 11.73
N LEU A 196 3.75 -4.63 11.84
CA LEU A 196 3.15 -4.95 13.14
C LEU A 196 4.09 -5.80 13.99
N SER A 197 4.65 -6.87 13.42
CA SER A 197 5.61 -7.74 14.10
C SER A 197 6.86 -6.96 14.55
N ALA A 198 7.44 -6.15 13.66
CA ALA A 198 8.60 -5.30 13.96
C ALA A 198 8.33 -4.22 15.02
N SER A 199 7.08 -3.72 15.12
CA SER A 199 6.68 -2.77 16.16
C SER A 199 6.40 -3.41 17.53
N GLY A 200 6.47 -4.74 17.63
CA GLY A 200 6.19 -5.51 18.85
C GLY A 200 4.71 -5.88 19.04
N ASP A 201 3.82 -5.47 18.14
CA ASP A 201 2.38 -5.68 18.22
C ASP A 201 1.98 -7.08 17.68
N LYS A 202 2.53 -8.12 18.33
CA LYS A 202 2.47 -9.52 17.88
C LYS A 202 1.04 -10.06 17.74
N ALA A 203 0.12 -9.59 18.61
CA ALA A 203 -1.27 -10.01 18.57
C ALA A 203 -1.95 -9.54 17.27
N ARG A 204 -1.74 -8.27 16.89
CA ARG A 204 -2.25 -7.72 15.64
C ARG A 204 -1.56 -8.32 14.42
N ALA A 205 -0.25 -8.60 14.52
CA ALA A 205 0.49 -9.27 13.45
C ALA A 205 -0.10 -10.66 13.13
N ARG A 206 -0.40 -11.47 14.16
CA ARG A 206 -1.05 -12.78 14.00
C ARG A 206 -2.44 -12.68 13.39
N ALA A 207 -3.29 -11.79 13.93
CA ALA A 207 -4.62 -11.58 13.37
C ALA A 207 -4.57 -11.15 11.89
N ALA A 208 -3.61 -10.29 11.53
CA ALA A 208 -3.39 -9.89 10.15
C ALA A 208 -2.86 -11.04 9.28
N ALA A 209 -1.99 -11.90 9.80
CA ALA A 209 -1.49 -13.09 9.13
C ALA A 209 -2.61 -14.12 8.86
N ASP A 210 -3.49 -14.37 9.84
CA ASP A 210 -4.65 -15.22 9.65
C ASP A 210 -5.58 -14.67 8.56
N ALA A 211 -5.86 -13.37 8.60
CA ALA A 211 -6.64 -12.71 7.56
C ALA A 211 -5.94 -12.74 6.18
N PHE A 212 -4.60 -12.76 6.14
CA PHE A 212 -3.84 -12.90 4.89
C PHE A 212 -3.99 -14.31 4.33
N ARG A 213 -3.81 -15.36 5.15
CA ARG A 213 -3.97 -16.77 4.74
C ARG A 213 -5.36 -17.03 4.17
N LEU A 214 -6.40 -16.43 4.76
CA LEU A 214 -7.77 -16.55 4.29
C LEU A 214 -8.03 -15.81 2.97
N ARG A 215 -7.47 -14.60 2.80
CA ARG A 215 -7.70 -13.78 1.61
C ARG A 215 -6.83 -14.18 0.42
N HIS A 216 -5.63 -14.69 0.69
CA HIS A 216 -4.62 -15.01 -0.32
C HIS A 216 -4.10 -16.46 -0.18
N PRO A 217 -4.98 -17.48 -0.30
CA PRO A 217 -4.64 -18.88 0.00
C PRO A 217 -3.60 -19.52 -0.94
N GLN A 218 -3.30 -18.88 -2.08
CA GLN A 218 -2.31 -19.33 -3.05
C GLN A 218 -1.14 -18.36 -3.21
N SER A 219 -0.99 -17.44 -2.24
CA SER A 219 0.07 -16.44 -2.25
C SER A 219 1.45 -17.08 -2.13
N LEU A 220 2.41 -16.56 -2.90
CA LEU A 220 3.83 -16.91 -2.75
C LEU A 220 4.47 -16.34 -1.48
N LEU A 221 3.80 -15.41 -0.80
CA LEU A 221 4.26 -14.78 0.43
C LEU A 221 3.85 -15.57 1.69
N LEU A 222 3.03 -16.63 1.58
CA LEU A 222 2.60 -17.43 2.73
C LEU A 222 3.77 -17.93 3.60
N PRO A 223 4.86 -18.51 3.05
CA PRO A 223 5.98 -18.93 3.88
C PRO A 223 6.63 -17.77 4.66
N ALA A 224 6.71 -16.58 4.05
CA ALA A 224 7.27 -15.40 4.70
C ALA A 224 6.32 -14.83 5.76
N VAL A 225 5.00 -14.94 5.56
CA VAL A 225 4.00 -14.59 6.58
C VAL A 225 4.14 -15.50 7.81
N ASP A 226 4.31 -16.80 7.60
CA ASP A 226 4.46 -17.77 8.68
C ASP A 226 5.77 -17.58 9.47
N GLU A 227 6.85 -17.15 8.81
CA GLU A 227 8.11 -16.81 9.50
C GLU A 227 7.95 -15.59 10.42
N VAL A 228 7.25 -14.56 9.94
CA VAL A 228 7.09 -13.28 10.65
C VAL A 228 6.04 -13.37 11.77
N ALA A 229 5.00 -14.18 11.56
CA ALA A 229 3.86 -14.33 12.46
C ALA A 229 3.33 -15.79 12.44
N PRO A 230 4.04 -16.71 13.13
CA PRO A 230 3.61 -18.09 13.30
C PRO A 230 2.43 -18.22 14.25
#